data_AF-A0A1H9VF92-F1
#
_entry.id   AF-A0A1H9VF92-F1
#
_cell.length_a   1.000
_cell.length_b   1.000
_cell.length_c   1.000
_cell.angle_alpha   90.00
_cell.angle_beta   90.00
_cell.angle_gamma   90.00
#
_symmetry.space_group_name_H-M   'P 1'
#
loop_
_entity.id
_entity.type
_entity.pdbx_description
1 polymer ?
#
loop_
_entity_poly.entity_id
_entity_poly.type
_entity_poly.pdbx_seq_one_letter_code
_entity_poly.pdbx_strand_id
1 'polypeptide(L)'
;MLPAPLLTQAVFFLVFLNSRMIREARDVHDYIKERTIKIGRYIVETRKTVRTIAKEFGVSKSTVHKDLTERLPEINPELANEVKTILDYHKSIRHLRGGEATKVKYKQSTEKSQMAETKV
;
A
#
# COMPACT_ATOMS: atom_id res chain seq x y z
N MET A 1 35.58 4.16 -45.21
CA MET A 1 34.26 3.60 -44.85
C MET A 1 33.98 3.99 -43.40
N LEU A 2 33.15 5.02 -43.18
CA LEU A 2 32.85 5.56 -41.85
C LEU A 2 31.87 4.62 -41.11
N PRO A 3 32.08 4.34 -39.81
CA PRO A 3 31.10 3.62 -39.01
C PRO A 3 29.99 4.58 -38.56
N ALA A 4 28.75 4.29 -38.92
CA ALA A 4 27.57 4.94 -38.36
C ALA A 4 27.01 4.07 -37.21
N PRO A 5 27.12 4.51 -35.94
CA PRO A 5 26.17 4.07 -34.93
C PRO A 5 25.80 5.15 -33.90
N LEU A 6 25.70 6.43 -34.28
CA LEU A 6 25.25 7.49 -33.37
C LEU A 6 23.78 7.87 -33.55
N LEU A 7 23.22 7.69 -34.75
CA LEU A 7 21.83 8.01 -35.05
C LEU A 7 20.83 7.06 -34.35
N THR A 8 21.15 5.77 -34.22
CA THR A 8 20.27 4.80 -33.54
C THR A 8 20.26 4.96 -32.02
N GLN A 9 21.41 5.30 -31.40
CA GLN A 9 21.43 5.62 -29.96
C GLN A 9 20.66 6.91 -29.66
N ALA A 10 20.77 7.93 -30.51
CA ALA A 10 20.03 9.18 -30.33
C ALA A 10 18.51 8.98 -30.47
N VAL A 11 18.05 8.18 -31.44
CA VAL A 11 16.61 7.87 -31.61
C VAL A 11 16.08 7.04 -30.43
N PHE A 12 16.84 6.06 -29.93
CA PHE A 12 16.44 5.29 -28.75
C PHE A 12 16.38 6.16 -27.49
N PHE A 13 17.35 7.09 -27.33
CA PHE A 13 17.37 8.05 -26.23
C PHE A 13 16.22 9.07 -26.34
N LEU A 14 15.85 9.49 -27.55
CA LEU A 14 14.72 10.39 -27.80
C LEU A 14 13.36 9.72 -27.56
N VAL A 15 13.21 8.43 -27.90
CA VAL A 15 12.01 7.62 -27.58
C VAL A 15 11.95 7.31 -26.07
N PHE A 16 13.08 7.04 -25.43
CA PHE A 16 13.19 6.81 -23.99
C PHE A 16 12.91 8.10 -23.18
N LEU A 17 13.37 9.26 -23.66
CA LEU A 17 12.98 10.56 -23.08
C LEU A 17 11.53 10.91 -23.38
N ASN A 18 11.01 10.67 -24.59
CA ASN A 18 9.59 10.90 -24.90
C ASN A 18 8.68 10.06 -24.01
N SER A 19 9.04 8.81 -23.73
CA SER A 19 8.33 7.96 -22.76
C SER A 19 8.36 8.52 -21.32
N ARG A 20 9.33 9.38 -21.00
CA ARG A 20 9.46 10.04 -19.69
C ARG A 20 8.71 11.38 -19.61
N MET A 21 8.42 11.99 -20.77
CA MET A 21 7.88 13.35 -20.96
C MET A 21 6.34 13.42 -21.12
N ILE A 22 5.63 12.30 -21.25
CA ILE A 22 4.15 12.26 -21.18
C ILE A 22 3.69 12.24 -19.70
N ARG A 23 4.12 13.22 -18.89
CA ARG A 23 3.80 13.24 -17.46
C ARG A 23 3.31 14.56 -16.89
N GLU A 24 3.04 15.57 -17.70
CA GLU A 24 2.63 16.88 -17.19
C GLU A 24 1.24 17.26 -17.70
N ALA A 25 0.24 16.74 -16.98
CA ALA A 25 -1.06 17.35 -16.66
C ALA A 25 -1.99 16.24 -16.12
N ARG A 26 -1.65 15.66 -14.97
CA ARG A 26 -2.59 14.76 -14.27
C ARG A 26 -3.35 15.56 -13.23
N ASP A 27 -4.65 15.69 -13.48
CA ASP A 27 -5.62 16.21 -12.52
C ASP A 27 -5.46 15.44 -11.20
N VAL A 28 -5.61 16.12 -10.06
CA VAL A 28 -5.49 15.54 -8.71
C VAL A 28 -6.43 14.33 -8.56
N HIS A 29 -7.57 14.38 -9.26
CA HIS A 29 -8.54 13.31 -9.35
C HIS A 29 -7.97 12.02 -9.96
N ASP A 30 -7.14 12.12 -11.00
CA ASP A 30 -6.56 10.96 -11.67
C ASP A 30 -5.48 10.30 -10.82
N TYR A 31 -4.69 11.10 -10.10
CA TYR A 31 -3.72 10.57 -9.12
C TYR A 31 -4.42 9.75 -8.02
N ILE A 32 -5.56 10.23 -7.51
CA ILE A 32 -6.34 9.54 -6.47
C ILE A 32 -6.94 8.24 -7.02
N LYS A 33 -7.46 8.25 -8.25
CA LYS A 33 -8.00 7.04 -8.90
C LYS A 33 -6.92 5.98 -9.10
N GLU A 34 -5.78 6.37 -9.66
CA GLU A 34 -4.64 5.46 -9.85
C GLU A 34 -4.14 4.88 -8.53
N ARG A 35 -4.02 5.72 -7.49
CA ARG A 35 -3.63 5.27 -6.14
C ARG A 35 -4.62 4.23 -5.61
N THR A 36 -5.91 4.51 -5.74
CA THR A 36 -6.97 3.63 -5.24
C THR A 36 -6.90 2.25 -5.89
N ILE A 37 -6.73 2.20 -7.22
CA ILE A 37 -6.57 0.94 -7.95
C ILE A 37 -5.30 0.19 -7.51
N LYS A 38 -4.17 0.89 -7.36
CA LYS A 38 -2.90 0.29 -6.91
C LYS A 38 -3.03 -0.33 -5.52
N ILE A 39 -3.63 0.39 -4.58
CA ILE A 39 -3.85 -0.11 -3.21
C ILE A 39 -4.77 -1.34 -3.24
N GLY A 40 -5.86 -1.29 -4.01
CA GLY A 40 -6.81 -2.40 -4.11
C GLY A 40 -6.15 -3.67 -4.65
N ARG A 41 -5.38 -3.57 -5.76
CA ARG A 41 -4.63 -4.71 -6.31
C ARG A 41 -3.62 -5.27 -5.32
N TYR A 42 -2.89 -4.37 -4.64
CA TYR A 42 -1.92 -4.76 -3.64
C TYR A 42 -2.54 -5.50 -2.45
N ILE A 43 -3.76 -5.15 -2.03
CA ILE A 43 -4.51 -5.90 -1.00
C ILE A 43 -4.81 -7.31 -1.47
N VAL A 44 -5.28 -7.47 -2.70
CA VAL A 44 -5.63 -8.76 -3.26
C VAL A 44 -4.40 -9.66 -3.35
N GLU A 45 -3.28 -9.12 -3.82
CA GLU A 45 -2.01 -9.84 -3.98
C GLU A 45 -1.38 -10.22 -2.63
N THR A 46 -1.29 -9.27 -1.69
CA THR A 46 -0.55 -9.49 -0.44
C THR A 46 -1.39 -9.96 0.73
N ARG A 47 -2.71 -9.79 0.66
CA ARG A 47 -3.69 -10.06 1.74
C ARG A 47 -3.28 -9.44 3.07
N LYS A 48 -2.55 -8.33 3.04
CA LYS A 48 -2.10 -7.60 4.24
C LYS A 48 -3.24 -6.79 4.85
N THR A 49 -3.07 -6.38 6.10
CA THR A 49 -4.02 -5.50 6.77
C THR A 49 -3.90 -4.05 6.27
N VAL A 50 -4.99 -3.30 6.34
CA VAL A 50 -5.02 -1.86 6.03
C VAL A 50 -3.95 -1.07 6.79
N ARG A 51 -3.61 -1.48 8.02
CA ARG A 51 -2.60 -0.79 8.83
C ARG A 51 -1.18 -0.95 8.26
N THR A 52 -0.87 -2.14 7.74
CA THR A 52 0.43 -2.41 7.11
C THR A 52 0.55 -1.63 5.81
N ILE A 53 -0.51 -1.65 5.01
CA ILE A 53 -0.58 -0.99 3.71
C ILE A 53 -0.49 0.52 3.87
N ALA A 54 -1.18 1.10 4.86
CA ALA A 54 -1.07 2.51 5.19
C ALA A 54 0.40 2.95 5.42
N LYS A 55 1.19 2.12 6.12
CA LYS A 55 2.62 2.39 6.36
C LYS A 55 3.44 2.30 5.08
N GLU A 56 3.19 1.31 4.24
CA GLU A 56 3.94 1.08 2.99
C GLU A 56 3.66 2.15 1.93
N PHE A 57 2.42 2.60 1.83
CA PHE A 57 2.00 3.65 0.89
C PHE A 57 2.16 5.08 1.45
N GLY A 58 2.62 5.24 2.69
CA GLY A 58 2.83 6.55 3.32
C GLY A 58 1.54 7.36 3.52
N VAL A 59 0.40 6.69 3.66
CA VAL A 59 -0.91 7.34 3.82
C VAL A 59 -1.56 6.93 5.13
N SER A 60 -2.52 7.74 5.61
CA SER A 60 -3.22 7.40 6.85
C SER A 60 -4.15 6.19 6.64
N LYS A 61 -4.36 5.41 7.71
CA LYS A 61 -5.32 4.30 7.73
C LYS A 61 -6.72 4.75 7.28
N SER A 62 -7.16 5.93 7.70
CA SER A 62 -8.47 6.48 7.34
C SER A 62 -8.55 6.84 5.85
N THR A 63 -7.46 7.36 5.27
CA THR A 63 -7.37 7.63 3.83
C THR A 63 -7.50 6.34 3.02
N VAL A 64 -6.78 5.29 3.42
CA VAL A 64 -6.87 3.98 2.76
C VAL A 64 -8.28 3.40 2.85
N HIS A 65 -8.93 3.50 4.02
CA HIS A 65 -10.30 3.04 4.15
C HIS A 65 -11.25 3.78 3.21
N LYS A 66 -11.25 5.12 3.21
CA LYS A 66 -12.09 5.92 2.31
C LYS A 66 -11.85 5.57 0.84
N ASP A 67 -10.59 5.47 0.43
CA ASP A 67 -10.23 5.09 -0.93
C ASP A 67 -10.81 3.72 -1.31
N LEU A 68 -10.77 2.72 -0.42
CA LEU A 68 -11.22 1.37 -0.73
C LEU A 68 -12.73 1.14 -0.59
N THR A 69 -13.39 1.83 0.35
CA THR A 69 -14.82 1.60 0.63
C THR A 69 -15.74 2.57 -0.09
N GLU A 70 -15.27 3.79 -0.36
CA GLU A 70 -16.08 4.82 -1.04
C GLU A 70 -15.66 4.96 -2.50
N ARG A 71 -14.36 5.10 -2.79
CA ARG A 71 -13.88 5.43 -4.15
C ARG A 71 -13.68 4.21 -5.05
N LEU A 72 -13.18 3.11 -4.50
CA LEU A 72 -12.88 1.92 -5.29
C LEU A 72 -14.12 1.30 -5.96
N PRO A 73 -15.30 1.20 -5.30
CA PRO A 73 -16.50 0.68 -5.96
C PRO A 73 -16.96 1.51 -7.16
N GLU A 74 -16.74 2.83 -7.14
CA GLU A 74 -17.09 3.73 -8.24
C GLU A 74 -16.15 3.55 -9.45
N ILE A 75 -14.90 3.16 -9.20
CA ILE A 75 -13.86 3.01 -10.24
C ILE A 75 -13.83 1.57 -10.78
N ASN A 76 -13.85 0.58 -9.89
CA ASN A 76 -13.79 -0.84 -10.23
C ASN A 76 -14.57 -1.68 -9.17
N PRO A 77 -15.83 -2.05 -9.46
CA PRO A 77 -16.67 -2.79 -8.52
C PRO A 77 -16.19 -4.24 -8.30
N GLU A 78 -15.58 -4.89 -9.30
CA GLU A 78 -15.06 -6.25 -9.17
C GLU A 78 -13.92 -6.31 -8.15
N LEU A 79 -12.94 -5.41 -8.31
CA LEU A 79 -11.80 -5.30 -7.39
C LEU A 79 -12.28 -4.92 -5.98
N ALA A 80 -13.30 -4.08 -5.86
CA ALA A 80 -13.88 -3.70 -4.58
C ALA A 80 -14.48 -4.91 -3.84
N ASN A 81 -15.13 -5.82 -4.55
CA ASN A 81 -15.68 -7.05 -3.96
C ASN A 81 -14.58 -7.95 -3.40
N GLU A 82 -13.50 -8.16 -4.14
CA GLU A 82 -12.36 -8.96 -3.67
C GLU A 82 -11.71 -8.35 -2.43
N VAL A 83 -11.47 -7.03 -2.45
CA VAL A 83 -10.94 -6.30 -1.31
C VAL A 83 -11.88 -6.42 -0.11
N LYS A 84 -13.19 -6.31 -0.31
CA LYS A 84 -14.20 -6.45 0.75
C LYS A 84 -14.12 -7.81 1.42
N THR A 85 -14.00 -8.90 0.66
CA THR A 85 -13.84 -10.26 1.22
C THR A 85 -12.60 -10.35 2.14
N ILE A 86 -11.48 -9.75 1.73
CA ILE A 86 -10.25 -9.74 2.53
C ILE A 86 -10.41 -8.88 3.80
N LEU A 87 -11.09 -7.73 3.69
CA LEU A 87 -11.37 -6.88 4.85
C LEU A 87 -12.30 -7.56 5.85
N ASP A 88 -13.31 -8.27 5.38
CA ASP A 88 -14.25 -9.02 6.21
C ASP A 88 -13.55 -10.20 6.90
N TYR A 89 -12.65 -10.91 6.21
CA TYR A 89 -11.79 -11.91 6.82
C TYR A 89 -10.95 -11.33 7.96
N HIS A 90 -10.32 -10.17 7.73
CA HIS A 90 -9.54 -9.52 8.78
C HIS A 90 -10.38 -9.02 9.97
N LYS A 91 -11.64 -8.69 9.73
CA LYS A 91 -12.60 -8.32 10.78
C LYS A 91 -13.00 -9.54 11.60
N SER A 92 -13.24 -10.68 10.96
CA SER A 92 -13.61 -11.91 11.65
C SER A 92 -12.47 -12.38 12.55
N ILE A 93 -11.21 -12.39 12.11
CA ILE A 93 -10.07 -12.86 12.94
C ILE A 93 -9.56 -11.84 13.98
N ARG A 94 -10.14 -10.63 14.05
CA ARG A 94 -9.64 -9.55 14.91
C ARG A 94 -9.55 -9.96 16.38
N HIS A 95 -10.48 -10.76 16.86
CA HIS A 95 -10.53 -11.20 18.26
C HIS A 95 -9.32 -12.07 18.63
N LEU A 96 -8.88 -12.96 17.73
CA LEU A 96 -7.68 -13.78 17.92
C LEU A 96 -6.43 -12.89 18.07
N ARG A 97 -6.28 -11.92 17.16
CA ARG A 97 -5.20 -10.92 17.21
C ARG A 97 -5.26 -10.04 18.46
N GLY A 98 -6.46 -9.72 18.94
CA GLY A 98 -6.66 -8.96 20.17
C GLY A 98 -6.19 -9.71 21.42
N GLY A 99 -6.44 -11.03 21.47
CA GLY A 99 -5.94 -11.91 22.53
C GLY A 99 -4.41 -11.94 22.58
N GLU A 100 -3.77 -12.11 21.41
CA GLU A 100 -2.30 -12.07 21.29
C GLU A 100 -1.72 -10.72 21.73
N ALA A 101 -2.33 -9.61 21.29
CA ALA A 101 -1.88 -8.27 21.67
C ALA A 101 -1.92 -8.05 23.19
N THR A 102 -2.95 -8.58 23.85
CA THR A 102 -3.11 -8.51 25.31
C THR A 102 -2.01 -9.34 25.99
N LYS A 103 -1.79 -10.58 25.56
CA LYS A 103 -0.72 -11.45 26.08
C LYS A 103 0.66 -10.80 25.97
N VAL A 104 0.97 -10.20 24.83
CA VAL A 104 2.24 -9.49 24.60
C VAL A 104 2.37 -8.28 25.52
N LYS A 105 1.30 -7.48 25.70
CA LYS A 105 1.30 -6.32 26.60
C LYS A 105 1.67 -6.72 28.03
N TYR A 106 1.06 -7.78 28.55
CA TYR A 106 1.34 -8.26 29.91
C TYR A 106 2.76 -8.83 30.05
N LYS A 107 3.22 -9.62 29.08
CA LYS A 107 4.59 -10.15 29.08
C LYS A 107 5.64 -9.03 29.10
N GLN A 108 5.45 -8.01 28.27
CA GLN A 108 6.32 -6.84 28.21
C GLN A 108 6.26 -5.98 29.48
N SER A 109 5.11 -5.87 30.14
CA SER A 109 5.04 -5.20 31.44
C SER A 109 5.80 -5.96 32.52
N THR A 110 5.70 -7.29 32.55
CA THR A 110 6.42 -8.13 33.53
C THR A 110 7.94 -8.05 33.31
N GLU A 111 8.41 -8.14 32.07
CA GLU A 111 9.83 -8.00 31.72
C GLU A 111 10.37 -6.61 32.09
N LYS A 112 9.59 -5.54 31.86
CA LYS A 112 9.97 -4.17 32.27
C LYS A 112 10.07 -4.02 33.79
N SER A 113 9.17 -4.64 34.56
CA SER A 113 9.23 -4.61 36.03
C SER A 113 10.48 -5.33 36.55
N GLN A 114 10.82 -6.50 36.00
CA GLN A 114 12.02 -7.25 36.40
C GLN A 114 13.34 -6.53 36.06
N MET A 115 13.40 -5.85 34.91
CA MET A 115 14.56 -5.04 34.54
C MET A 115 14.72 -3.78 35.40
N ALA A 116 13.64 -3.27 36.01
CA ALA A 116 13.69 -2.14 36.93
C ALA A 116 14.20 -2.55 38.32
N GLU A 117 13.83 -3.74 38.81
CA GLU A 117 14.26 -4.26 40.12
C GLU A 117 15.72 -4.75 40.14
N THR A 118 16.23 -5.25 39.01
CA THR A 118 17.63 -5.74 38.91
C THR A 118 18.66 -4.61 38.79
N LYS A 119 18.20 -3.35 38.66
CA LYS A 119 19.06 -2.17 38.49
C LYS A 119 19.19 -1.31 39.75
N VAL A 120 18.67 -1.79 40.88
CA VAL A 120 18.80 -1.24 42.23
C VAL A 120 19.76 -2.12 43.01
#